data_AF-A0A382GNE5-F1
#
_entry.id   AF-A0A382GNE5-F1
#
_cell.length_a   1.000
_cell.length_b   1.000
_cell.length_c   1.000
_cell.angle_alpha   90.00
_cell.angle_beta   90.00
_cell.angle_gamma   90.00
#
_symmetry.space_group_name_H-M   'P 1'
#
loop_
_entity.id
_entity.type
_entity.pdbx_description
1 polymer ?
#
loop_
_entity_poly.entity_id
_entity_poly.type
_entity_poly.pdbx_seq_one_letter_code
_entity_poly.pdbx_strand_id
1 'polypeptide(L)' 'MKKPLIGIIMGSSSDSRIMHGAAEILDEFSVLHEDQIISAHRTPTRLDEYA' A
#
# COMPACT_ATOMS: atom_id res chain seq x y z
N MET A 1 9.30 -8.54 13.69
CA MET A 1 8.78 -8.71 12.30
C MET A 1 9.71 -7.96 11.36
N LYS A 2 9.96 -8.47 10.15
CA LYS A 2 10.78 -7.78 9.15
C LYS A 2 10.02 -6.56 8.62
N LYS A 3 10.72 -5.45 8.36
CA LYS A 3 10.14 -4.26 7.72
C LYS A 3 9.78 -4.60 6.26
N PRO A 4 8.57 -4.27 5.77
CA PRO A 4 8.23 -4.50 4.37
C PRO A 4 9.16 -3.73 3.44
N LEU A 5 9.50 -4.34 2.31
CA LEU A 5 10.36 -3.74 1.29
C LEU A 5 9.57 -2.80 0.36
N ILE A 6 8.28 -3.08 0.18
CA ILE A 6 7.39 -2.34 -0.71
C ILE A 6 6.13 -1.95 0.06
N GLY A 7 5.73 -0.69 -0.06
CA GLY A 7 4.45 -0.19 0.43
C GLY A 7 3.49 0.04 -0.74
N ILE A 8 2.34 -0.62 -0.74
CA ILE A 8 1.25 -0.38 -1.68
C ILE A 8 0.28 0.60 -1.01
N ILE A 9 0.38 1.87 -1.37
CA ILE A 9 -0.54 2.90 -0.87
C ILE A 9 -1.63 3.20 -1.88
N MET A 10 -2.85 3.39 -1.40
CA MET A 10 -4.01 3.73 -2.23
C MET A 10 -4.89 4.79 -1.58
N GLY A 11 -5.55 5.62 -2.39
CA GLY A 11 -6.31 6.77 -1.90
C GLY A 11 -7.64 6.41 -1.26
N SER A 12 -8.21 5.24 -1.59
CA SER A 12 -9.52 4.78 -1.13
C SER A 12 -9.61 3.25 -1.08
N SER A 13 -10.59 2.72 -0.35
CA SER A 13 -10.88 1.28 -0.34
C SER A 13 -11.40 0.76 -1.68
N SER A 14 -12.02 1.61 -2.52
CA SER A 14 -12.44 1.21 -3.85
C SER A 14 -11.27 0.90 -4.79
N ASP A 15 -10.10 1.50 -4.54
CA ASP A 15 -8.88 1.27 -5.32
C ASP A 15 -8.26 -0.11 -5.03
N SER A 16 -8.58 -0.73 -3.88
CA SER A 16 -8.05 -2.04 -3.50
C SER A 16 -8.33 -3.11 -4.55
N ARG A 17 -9.49 -3.05 -5.23
CA ARG A 17 -9.81 -3.96 -6.33
C ARG A 17 -8.85 -3.86 -7.51
N ILE A 18 -8.32 -2.67 -7.78
CA ILE A 18 -7.34 -2.44 -8.85
C ILE A 18 -5.95 -2.81 -8.37
N MET A 19 -5.61 -2.43 -7.13
CA MET A 19 -4.27 -2.64 -6.57
C MET A 19 -3.99 -4.09 -6.15
N HIS A 20 -5.02 -4.94 -6.05
CA HIS A 20 -4.87 -6.35 -5.64
C HIS A 20 -3.85 -7.11 -6.50
N GLY A 21 -3.84 -6.90 -7.82
CA GLY A 21 -2.89 -7.57 -8.70
C GLY A 21 -1.43 -7.22 -8.42
N ALA A 22 -1.15 -6.04 -7.83
CA ALA A 22 0.20 -5.71 -7.40
C ALA A 22 0.63 -6.56 -6.19
N ALA A 23 -0.25 -6.73 -5.20
CA ALA A 23 -0.01 -7.58 -4.04
C ALA A 23 0.21 -9.05 -4.45
N GLU A 24 -0.65 -9.59 -5.33
CA GLU A 24 -0.54 -10.97 -5.82
C GLU A 24 0.83 -11.27 -6.45
N ILE A 25 1.35 -10.34 -7.26
CA ILE A 25 2.68 -10.49 -7.88
C ILE A 25 3.79 -10.45 -6.82
N LEU A 26 3.70 -9.57 -5.82
CA LEU A 26 4.70 -9.51 -4.75
C LEU A 26 4.69 -10.77 -3.89
N ASP A 27 3.51 -11.33 -3.61
CA ASP A 27 3.35 -12.62 -2.95
C ASP A 27 3.98 -13.76 -3.76
N GLU A 28 3.76 -13.81 -5.08
CA GLU A 28 4.35 -14.83 -5.98
C GLU A 28 5.89 -14.82 -5.92
N PHE A 29 6.50 -13.64 -5.88
CA PHE A 29 7.95 -13.49 -5.75
C PHE A 29 8.46 -13.54 -4.30
N SER A 30 7.60 -13.78 -3.32
CA SER A 30 7.94 -13.77 -1.88
C SER A 30 8.59 -12.46 -1.42
N VAL A 31 8.16 -11.34 -2.00
CA VAL A 31 8.60 -9.99 -1.65
C VAL A 31 7.70 -9.44 -0.56
N LEU A 32 8.27 -9.18 0.62
CA LEU A 32 7.51 -8.65 1.74
C LEU A 32 6.97 -7.24 1.43
N HIS A 33 5.65 -7.08 1.50
CA HIS A 33 4.96 -5.82 1.26
C HIS A 33 3.93 -5.51 2.36
N GLU A 34 3.42 -4.29 2.33
CA GLU A 34 2.26 -3.86 3.12
C GLU A 34 1.29 -3.07 2.26
N ASP A 35 0.01 -3.12 2.61
CA ASP A 35 -1.06 -2.43 1.89
C ASP A 35 -1.73 -1.43 2.82
N GLN A 36 -1.80 -0.16 2.42
CA GLN A 36 -2.33 0.92 3.25
C GLN A 36 -3.27 1.83 2.45
N ILE A 37 -4.39 2.24 3.06
CA ILE A 37 -5.26 3.29 2.50
C ILE A 37 -4.82 4.64 3.07
N ILE A 38 -4.15 5.45 2.26
CA ILE A 38 -3.63 6.77 2.62
C ILE A 38 -3.98 7.74 1.50
N SER A 39 -4.84 8.71 1.80
CA SER A 39 -5.33 9.68 0.81
C SER A 39 -4.56 10.98 0.91
N ALA A 40 -3.83 11.36 -0.14
CA ALA A 40 -3.14 12.65 -0.21
C ALA A 40 -4.10 13.85 -0.02
N HIS A 41 -5.31 13.76 -0.55
CA HIS A 41 -6.28 14.86 -0.49
C HIS A 41 -7.09 14.91 0.81
N ARG A 42 -7.38 13.75 1.44
CA ARG A 42 -8.27 13.68 2.61
C ARG A 42 -7.51 13.57 3.93
N THR A 43 -6.35 12.94 3.90
CA THR A 43 -5.51 12.69 5.08
C THR A 43 -4.04 13.02 4.75
N PRO A 44 -3.71 14.27 4.36
CA PRO A 44 -2.35 14.65 3.96
C PRO A 44 -1.32 14.39 5.06
N THR A 45 -1.64 14.68 6.32
CA THR A 45 -0.74 14.42 7.45
C THR A 45 -0.36 12.94 7.59
N ARG A 46 -1.29 12.02 7.30
CA ARG A 46 -0.99 10.57 7.33
C ARG A 46 -0.06 10.16 6.18
N LEU A 47 -0.10 10.88 5.06
CA LEU A 47 0.86 10.66 3.96
C LEU A 47 2.24 11.16 4.37
N ASP A 48 2.33 12.35 4.98
CA ASP A 48 3.59 12.92 5.47
C ASP A 48 4.22 12.06 6.57
N GLU A 49 3.41 11.43 7.44
CA GLU A 49 3.90 10.50 8.46
C GLU A 49 4.39 9.17 7.87
N TYR A 50 3.87 8.79 6.70
CA TYR A 50 4.17 7.53 6.04
C TYR A 50 5.47 7.57 5.22
N ALA A 51 5.76 8.69 4.56
CA ALA A 51 6.84 8.85 3.58
C ALA A 51 7.77 10.02 3.93
#